data_AF-A0A966B8S2-F1
#
_entry.id   AF-A0A966B8S2-F1
#
_cell.length_a   1.000
_cell.length_b   1.000
_cell.length_c   1.000
_cell.angle_alpha   90.00
_cell.angle_beta   90.00
_cell.angle_gamma   90.00
#
_symmetry.space_group_name_H-M   'P 1'
#
loop_
_entity.id
_entity.type
_entity.pdbx_description
1 polymer ?
#
loop_
_entity_poly.entity_id
_entity_poly.type
_entity_poly.pdbx_seq_one_letter_code
_entity_poly.pdbx_strand_id
1 'polypeptide(L)'
;MWFDELTGFSEQDVLNVADEFEIDGDHLTSNHNGRRMCSGRFENPSLAELQEQMPAANGRPTTVREIVADVQALHRDSANAGALFQVASQFNTLEMASPSVTPEAGVSGYEYDHTQGPACAIACGAGTIWRNYFADVDGERGQTADRQIDNLADLVNNAGVTVTMRNGYALPTDQQLRTLVTHIDSLDADQRNILGSLLRVGIQWNAEVTLGGAGHTVTQ
;
A
#
# COMPACT_ATOMS: atom_id res chain seq x y z
N MET A 1 18.64 -10.82 -3.35
CA MET A 1 17.66 -10.15 -2.46
C MET A 1 17.06 -9.03 -3.27
N TRP A 2 15.73 -9.00 -3.39
CA TRP A 2 15.06 -8.14 -4.37
C TRP A 2 15.43 -6.65 -4.23
N PHE A 3 15.61 -6.18 -2.98
CA PHE A 3 15.96 -4.80 -2.67
C PHE A 3 17.37 -4.49 -3.17
N ASP A 4 18.39 -5.28 -2.77
CA ASP A 4 19.78 -5.10 -3.19
C ASP A 4 19.96 -5.15 -4.71
N GLU A 5 19.24 -6.04 -5.39
CA GLU A 5 19.26 -6.12 -6.85
C GLU A 5 18.67 -4.87 -7.51
N LEU A 6 17.66 -4.27 -6.87
CA LEU A 6 17.01 -3.05 -7.31
C LEU A 6 17.90 -1.82 -7.05
N THR A 7 18.45 -1.70 -5.86
CA THR A 7 19.04 -0.47 -5.31
C THR A 7 20.57 -0.49 -5.29
N GLY A 8 21.20 -1.66 -5.36
CA GLY A 8 22.65 -1.81 -5.32
C GLY A 8 23.26 -1.78 -3.92
N PHE A 9 22.45 -1.80 -2.86
CA PHE A 9 22.92 -1.88 -1.48
C PHE A 9 21.99 -2.71 -0.61
N SER A 10 22.54 -3.28 0.46
CA SER A 10 21.77 -3.99 1.49
C SER A 10 21.04 -2.99 2.37
N GLU A 11 19.72 -3.17 2.50
CA GLU A 11 18.87 -2.32 3.33
C GLU A 11 19.33 -2.26 4.80
N GLN A 12 19.98 -3.33 5.29
CA GLN A 12 20.46 -3.45 6.67
C GLN A 12 21.84 -2.82 6.89
N ASP A 13 22.55 -2.47 5.82
CA ASP A 13 23.93 -1.98 5.91
C ASP A 13 24.00 -0.45 6.07
N VAL A 14 22.86 0.23 6.01
CA VAL A 14 22.75 1.70 6.09
C VAL A 14 21.91 2.13 7.29
N LEU A 15 22.24 3.30 7.84
CA LEU A 15 21.53 3.84 9.00
C LEU A 15 20.16 4.41 8.65
N ASN A 16 20.05 5.05 7.48
CA ASN A 16 18.83 5.67 7.01
C ASN A 16 18.69 5.43 5.50
N VAL A 17 17.86 4.45 5.14
CA VAL A 17 17.60 4.07 3.75
C VAL A 17 17.14 5.25 2.90
N ALA A 18 16.40 6.20 3.47
CA ALA A 18 15.90 7.35 2.72
C ALA A 18 17.01 8.29 2.22
N ASP A 19 18.15 8.33 2.90
CA ASP A 19 19.29 9.19 2.54
C ASP A 19 20.14 8.57 1.42
N GLU A 20 19.89 7.30 1.08
CA GLU A 20 20.56 6.57 0.00
C GLU A 20 19.90 6.77 -1.37
N PHE A 21 18.85 7.62 -1.44
CA PHE A 21 18.16 7.97 -2.67
C PHE A 21 18.08 9.49 -2.89
N GLU A 22 18.23 9.89 -4.15
CA GLU A 22 17.81 11.20 -4.64
C GLU A 22 16.36 11.14 -5.14
N ILE A 23 15.58 12.18 -4.83
CA ILE A 23 14.18 12.33 -5.26
C ILE A 23 14.08 13.40 -6.34
N ASP A 24 13.46 13.05 -7.47
CA ASP A 24 13.12 13.98 -8.56
C ASP A 24 11.68 13.73 -9.02
N GLY A 25 10.74 14.50 -8.45
CA GLY A 25 9.30 14.29 -8.64
C GLY A 25 8.90 12.88 -8.19
N ASP A 26 8.31 12.11 -9.10
CA ASP A 26 7.83 10.74 -8.85
C ASP A 26 8.95 9.67 -9.03
N HIS A 27 10.22 10.08 -9.04
CA HIS A 27 11.34 9.18 -9.25
C HIS A 27 12.28 9.11 -8.04
N LEU A 28 12.77 7.90 -7.77
CA LEU A 28 13.86 7.60 -6.87
C LEU A 28 15.10 7.21 -7.68
N THR A 29 16.25 7.80 -7.36
CA THR A 29 17.55 7.39 -7.92
C THR A 29 18.44 6.88 -6.80
N SER A 30 18.88 5.63 -6.87
CA SER A 30 19.79 5.08 -5.87
C SER A 30 21.20 5.67 -6.01
N ASN A 31 21.79 6.12 -4.90
CA ASN A 31 23.14 6.65 -4.84
C ASN A 31 24.23 5.57 -5.04
N HIS A 32 23.87 4.28 -4.92
CA HIS A 32 24.82 3.17 -4.98
C HIS A 32 25.03 2.61 -6.38
N ASN A 33 23.95 2.47 -7.16
CA ASN A 33 24.01 1.92 -8.52
C ASN A 33 23.55 2.92 -9.61
N GLY A 34 23.10 4.12 -9.24
CA GLY A 34 22.59 5.14 -10.16
C GLY A 34 21.29 4.76 -10.86
N ARG A 35 20.61 3.68 -10.43
CA ARG A 35 19.35 3.26 -11.03
C ARG A 35 18.27 4.26 -10.66
N ARG A 36 17.67 4.89 -11.68
CA ARG A 36 16.49 5.74 -11.56
C ARG A 36 15.24 4.91 -11.82
N MET A 37 14.26 5.03 -10.94
CA MET A 37 13.01 4.25 -10.97
C MET A 37 11.83 5.18 -10.68
N CYS A 38 10.72 5.00 -11.39
CA CYS A 38 9.49 5.74 -11.07
C CYS A 38 8.80 5.07 -9.88
N SER A 39 8.83 5.69 -8.70
CA SER A 39 8.02 5.26 -7.55
C SER A 39 6.55 5.57 -7.78
N GLY A 40 6.24 6.56 -8.61
CA GLY A 40 4.88 7.06 -8.78
C GLY A 40 4.47 7.97 -7.63
N ARG A 41 3.19 8.36 -7.61
CA ARG A 41 2.62 9.22 -6.57
C ARG A 41 1.83 8.40 -5.56
N PHE A 42 2.14 8.54 -4.28
CA PHE A 42 1.39 7.91 -3.20
C PHE A 42 0.29 8.83 -2.67
N GLU A 43 -0.90 8.29 -2.48
CA GLU A 43 -2.02 8.94 -1.78
C GLU A 43 -2.75 7.89 -0.93
N ASN A 44 -3.42 8.33 0.14
CA ASN A 44 -4.25 7.47 0.97
C ASN A 44 -5.68 8.03 1.14
N PRO A 45 -6.45 8.25 0.05
CA PRO A 45 -7.77 8.85 0.14
C PRO A 45 -8.78 7.95 0.88
N SER A 46 -9.77 8.57 1.50
CA SER A 46 -11.01 7.92 1.91
C SER A 46 -11.82 7.46 0.70
N LEU A 47 -12.68 6.46 0.89
CA LEU A 47 -13.62 6.02 -0.15
C LEU A 47 -14.58 7.16 -0.56
N ALA A 48 -14.93 8.07 0.35
CA ALA A 48 -15.69 9.27 0.03
C ALA A 48 -14.94 10.18 -0.95
N GLU A 49 -13.67 10.50 -0.67
CA GLU A 49 -12.83 11.33 -1.55
C GLU A 49 -12.65 10.69 -2.93
N LEU A 50 -12.52 9.36 -3.00
CA LEU A 50 -12.48 8.65 -4.28
C LEU A 50 -13.79 8.76 -5.06
N GLN A 51 -14.92 8.60 -4.39
CA GLN A 51 -16.24 8.72 -5.03
C GLN A 51 -16.47 10.11 -5.63
N GLU A 52 -15.99 11.17 -4.97
CA GLU A 52 -16.07 12.55 -5.49
C GLU A 52 -15.21 12.77 -6.74
N GLN A 53 -14.09 12.06 -6.85
CA GLN A 53 -13.19 12.12 -8.01
C GLN A 53 -13.70 11.29 -9.20
N MET A 54 -14.57 10.30 -8.94
CA MET A 54 -15.06 9.41 -9.99
C MET A 54 -16.12 10.09 -10.86
N PRO A 55 -15.97 10.07 -12.20
CA PRO A 55 -17.04 10.51 -13.07
C PRO A 55 -18.26 9.59 -12.91
N ALA A 56 -19.45 10.15 -13.13
CA ALA A 56 -20.68 9.36 -13.16
C ALA A 56 -20.52 8.15 -14.10
N ALA A 57 -20.90 6.97 -13.63
CA ALA A 57 -20.81 5.75 -14.41
C ALA A 57 -21.45 5.95 -15.78
N ASN A 58 -20.72 5.62 -16.84
CA ASN A 58 -21.15 5.83 -18.23
C ASN A 58 -22.23 4.82 -18.70
N GLY A 59 -22.83 4.05 -17.78
CA GLY A 59 -23.86 3.06 -18.05
C GLY A 59 -23.37 1.78 -18.74
N ARG A 60 -22.06 1.60 -18.97
CA ARG A 60 -21.53 0.35 -19.53
C ARG A 60 -21.44 -0.72 -18.44
N PRO A 61 -21.91 -1.95 -18.70
CA PRO A 61 -21.75 -3.05 -17.76
C PRO A 61 -20.28 -3.38 -17.53
N THR A 62 -19.89 -3.55 -16.26
CA THR A 62 -18.61 -4.13 -15.89
C THR A 62 -18.62 -5.62 -16.18
N THR A 63 -17.56 -6.14 -16.81
CA THR A 63 -17.36 -7.58 -16.98
C THR A 63 -16.34 -8.07 -15.96
N VAL A 64 -16.59 -9.24 -15.39
CA VAL A 64 -15.67 -9.91 -14.45
C VAL A 64 -15.29 -11.26 -15.02
N ARG A 65 -14.02 -11.62 -14.90
CA ARG A 65 -13.50 -12.96 -15.21
C ARG A 65 -12.47 -13.36 -14.19
N GLU A 66 -12.38 -14.67 -13.94
CA GLU A 66 -11.28 -15.23 -13.16
C GLU A 66 -10.00 -15.27 -14.02
N ILE A 67 -8.87 -15.02 -13.38
CA ILE A 67 -7.54 -15.25 -13.94
C ILE A 67 -6.74 -16.04 -12.91
N VAL A 68 -6.28 -17.23 -13.30
CA VAL A 68 -5.32 -18.01 -12.51
C VAL A 68 -3.94 -17.82 -13.15
N ALA A 69 -3.10 -17.01 -12.52
CA ALA A 69 -1.77 -16.69 -13.01
C ALA A 69 -0.84 -16.25 -11.87
N ASP A 70 0.45 -16.20 -12.17
CA ASP A 70 1.43 -15.55 -11.32
C ASP A 70 1.27 -14.02 -11.40
N VAL A 71 1.09 -13.36 -10.25
CA VAL A 71 0.78 -11.93 -10.21
C VAL A 71 1.96 -11.06 -10.68
N GLN A 72 3.20 -11.49 -10.48
CA GLN A 72 4.38 -10.78 -10.99
C GLN A 72 4.53 -10.95 -12.50
N ALA A 73 4.10 -12.09 -13.06
CA ALA A 73 3.95 -12.25 -14.51
C ALA A 73 2.87 -11.31 -15.07
N LEU A 74 1.74 -11.14 -14.38
CA LEU A 74 0.70 -10.18 -14.78
C LEU A 74 1.21 -8.74 -14.74
N HIS A 75 1.99 -8.35 -13.72
CA HIS A 75 2.61 -7.03 -13.67
C HIS A 75 3.61 -6.81 -14.82
N ARG A 76 4.38 -7.83 -15.23
CA ARG A 76 5.34 -7.70 -16.35
C ARG A 76 4.67 -7.67 -17.72
N ASP A 77 3.43 -8.13 -17.84
CA ASP A 77 2.72 -8.14 -19.11
C ASP A 77 2.35 -6.72 -19.55
N SER A 78 2.92 -6.27 -20.65
CA SER A 78 2.66 -4.92 -21.19
C SER A 78 1.20 -4.71 -21.62
N ALA A 79 0.40 -5.77 -21.76
CA ALA A 79 -1.04 -5.65 -21.92
C ALA A 79 -1.74 -5.03 -20.69
N ASN A 80 -1.10 -5.07 -19.52
CA ASN A 80 -1.58 -4.45 -18.29
C ASN A 80 -0.95 -3.08 -18.02
N ALA A 81 -0.24 -2.48 -18.99
CA ALA A 81 0.29 -1.13 -18.84
C ALA A 81 -0.82 -0.11 -18.49
N GLY A 82 -0.62 0.62 -17.39
CA GLY A 82 -1.59 1.56 -16.85
C GLY A 82 -2.78 0.93 -16.13
N ALA A 83 -2.80 -0.39 -15.95
CA ALA A 83 -3.87 -1.06 -15.19
C ALA A 83 -3.77 -0.77 -13.69
N LEU A 84 -4.91 -0.92 -13.00
CA LEU A 84 -4.99 -0.92 -11.54
C LEU A 84 -4.92 -2.36 -11.01
N PHE A 85 -3.95 -2.63 -10.15
CA PHE A 85 -3.80 -3.87 -9.40
C PHE A 85 -4.24 -3.66 -7.96
N GLN A 86 -5.48 -4.04 -7.65
CA GLN A 86 -5.96 -3.99 -6.27
C GLN A 86 -5.51 -5.24 -5.52
N VAL A 87 -4.82 -5.05 -4.40
CA VAL A 87 -4.21 -6.11 -3.60
C VAL A 87 -4.58 -5.93 -2.14
N ALA A 88 -4.75 -7.04 -1.41
CA ALA A 88 -4.89 -6.98 0.03
C ALA A 88 -3.55 -6.55 0.64
N SER A 89 -3.60 -5.51 1.48
CA SER A 89 -2.46 -4.92 2.19
C SER A 89 -2.86 -4.62 3.63
N GLN A 90 -1.89 -4.34 4.49
CA GLN A 90 -2.13 -3.90 5.86
C GLN A 90 -2.64 -2.45 5.88
N PHE A 91 -3.23 -2.02 7.01
CA PHE A 91 -3.80 -0.67 7.10
C PHE A 91 -2.76 0.46 7.05
N ASN A 92 -1.48 0.13 7.21
CA ASN A 92 -0.36 1.04 7.00
C ASN A 92 0.25 0.96 5.59
N THR A 93 -0.37 0.22 4.66
CA THR A 93 0.06 0.04 3.26
C THR A 93 1.37 -0.72 3.07
N LEU A 94 1.77 -1.51 4.08
CA LEU A 94 2.95 -2.38 4.06
C LEU A 94 2.54 -3.86 4.11
N GLU A 95 3.51 -4.75 3.90
CA GLU A 95 3.35 -6.21 3.87
C GLU A 95 4.23 -6.89 4.93
N MET A 96 4.25 -6.35 6.15
CA MET A 96 5.12 -6.86 7.21
C MET A 96 4.66 -8.25 7.65
N ALA A 97 5.55 -9.25 7.69
CA ALA A 97 5.19 -10.65 7.96
C ALA A 97 4.52 -10.91 9.32
N SER A 98 4.61 -9.98 10.27
CA SER A 98 3.92 -10.07 11.56
C SER A 98 3.76 -8.69 12.22
N PRO A 99 2.84 -8.53 13.19
CA PRO A 99 2.70 -7.28 13.95
C PRO A 99 3.93 -6.92 14.80
N SER A 100 4.92 -7.80 14.95
CA SER A 100 6.17 -7.46 15.64
C SER A 100 7.25 -6.88 14.73
N VAL A 101 7.06 -6.92 13.41
CA VAL A 101 8.01 -6.33 12.44
C VAL A 101 7.61 -4.88 12.20
N THR A 102 8.52 -3.95 12.45
CA THR A 102 8.28 -2.51 12.32
C THR A 102 8.73 -1.99 10.95
N PRO A 103 8.29 -0.80 10.51
CA PRO A 103 8.80 -0.15 9.30
C PRO A 103 10.33 -0.09 9.20
N GLU A 104 11.04 0.11 10.31
CA GLU A 104 12.50 0.18 10.37
C GLU A 104 13.20 -1.16 10.11
N ALA A 105 12.49 -2.29 10.25
CA ALA A 105 13.02 -3.59 9.83
C ALA A 105 13.16 -3.69 8.31
N GLY A 106 12.51 -2.78 7.57
CA GLY A 106 12.61 -2.65 6.13
C GLY A 106 11.70 -3.57 5.33
N VAL A 107 11.84 -3.50 4.02
CA VAL A 107 10.99 -4.19 3.04
C VAL A 107 11.71 -5.34 2.33
N SER A 108 13.02 -5.51 2.53
CA SER A 108 13.80 -6.61 1.94
C SER A 108 13.21 -7.98 2.28
N GLY A 109 12.70 -8.13 3.51
CA GLY A 109 12.10 -9.37 3.99
C GLY A 109 10.88 -9.86 3.22
N TYR A 110 10.28 -9.03 2.35
CA TYR A 110 9.11 -9.40 1.54
C TYR A 110 9.42 -10.57 0.60
N GLU A 111 10.68 -10.81 0.22
CA GLU A 111 11.04 -11.96 -0.65
C GLU A 111 10.78 -13.32 -0.01
N TYR A 112 10.71 -13.39 1.32
CA TYR A 112 10.49 -14.63 2.06
C TYR A 112 9.00 -14.91 2.30
N ASP A 113 8.12 -13.97 1.97
CA ASP A 113 6.68 -14.15 2.02
C ASP A 113 6.13 -14.33 0.60
N HIS A 114 5.72 -15.56 0.29
CA HIS A 114 5.23 -15.93 -1.03
C HIS A 114 3.72 -15.71 -1.22
N THR A 115 3.09 -14.90 -0.37
CA THR A 115 1.70 -14.47 -0.58
C THR A 115 1.61 -13.34 -1.63
N GLN A 116 0.38 -13.00 -2.03
CA GLN A 116 0.16 -12.05 -3.13
C GLN A 116 0.58 -10.61 -2.80
N GLY A 117 0.40 -10.16 -1.56
CA GLY A 117 0.75 -8.79 -1.12
C GLY A 117 2.21 -8.45 -1.37
N PRO A 118 3.15 -9.18 -0.73
CA PRO A 118 4.59 -9.01 -0.94
C PRO A 118 5.01 -9.18 -2.42
N ALA A 119 4.44 -10.16 -3.13
CA ALA A 119 4.75 -10.38 -4.54
C ALA A 119 4.39 -9.15 -5.40
N CYS A 120 3.24 -8.50 -5.15
CA CYS A 120 2.85 -7.26 -5.81
C CYS A 120 3.73 -6.08 -5.37
N ALA A 121 4.00 -5.96 -4.07
CA ALA A 121 4.88 -4.91 -3.56
C ALA A 121 6.28 -4.96 -4.19
N ILE A 122 6.87 -6.15 -4.34
CA ILE A 122 8.17 -6.33 -5.03
C ILE A 122 8.06 -6.01 -6.52
N ALA A 123 6.91 -6.27 -7.15
CA ALA A 123 6.71 -5.98 -8.57
C ALA A 123 6.86 -4.49 -8.89
N CYS A 124 6.48 -3.62 -7.95
CA CYS A 124 6.64 -2.17 -8.01
C CYS A 124 7.55 -1.68 -6.88
N GLY A 125 8.79 -2.17 -6.88
CA GLY A 125 9.73 -2.01 -5.76
C GLY A 125 9.98 -0.56 -5.34
N ALA A 126 10.11 0.37 -6.28
CA ALA A 126 10.30 1.79 -5.96
C ALA A 126 9.08 2.40 -5.23
N GLY A 127 7.86 2.01 -5.61
CA GLY A 127 6.64 2.41 -4.90
C GLY A 127 6.56 1.79 -3.49
N THR A 128 7.04 0.57 -3.33
CA THR A 128 7.15 -0.08 -2.00
C THR A 128 8.15 0.61 -1.09
N ILE A 129 9.32 0.97 -1.63
CA ILE A 129 10.33 1.77 -0.91
C ILE A 129 9.72 3.13 -0.50
N TRP A 130 8.98 3.77 -1.41
CA TRP A 130 8.30 5.03 -1.13
C TRP A 130 7.34 4.92 0.07
N ARG A 131 6.45 3.92 0.07
CA ARG A 131 5.46 3.70 1.14
C ARG A 131 6.08 3.53 2.52
N ASN A 132 7.26 2.90 2.61
CA ASN A 132 7.93 2.71 3.89
C ASN A 132 8.73 3.95 4.33
N TYR A 133 9.56 4.51 3.44
CA TYR A 133 10.59 5.47 3.80
C TYR A 133 10.28 6.93 3.47
N PHE A 134 9.30 7.18 2.60
CA PHE A 134 9.06 8.52 2.03
C PHE A 134 7.62 9.02 2.15
N ALA A 135 6.65 8.13 2.38
CA ALA A 135 5.26 8.52 2.60
C ALA A 135 5.15 9.56 3.73
N ASP A 136 4.37 10.61 3.51
CA ASP A 136 4.08 11.61 4.54
C ASP A 136 3.14 10.98 5.58
N VAL A 137 3.57 10.98 6.83
CA VAL A 137 2.75 10.60 7.97
C VAL A 137 2.81 11.72 8.99
N ASP A 138 1.69 12.39 9.19
CA ASP A 138 1.54 13.54 10.10
C ASP A 138 2.55 14.67 9.83
N GLY A 139 2.88 14.93 8.56
CA GLY A 139 3.83 15.98 8.14
C GLY A 139 5.30 15.59 8.23
N GLU A 140 5.58 14.34 8.61
CA GLU A 140 6.92 13.79 8.72
C GLU A 140 7.14 12.68 7.67
N ARG A 141 8.36 12.63 7.13
CA ARG A 141 8.72 11.66 6.09
C ARG A 141 8.90 10.26 6.67
N GLY A 142 8.27 9.27 6.03
CA GLY A 142 8.44 7.85 6.31
C GLY A 142 7.65 7.35 7.52
N GLN A 143 7.35 6.05 7.47
CA GLN A 143 6.69 5.32 8.55
C GLN A 143 7.72 4.82 9.55
N THR A 144 7.36 4.85 10.84
CA THR A 144 8.18 4.35 11.95
C THR A 144 7.33 3.48 12.87
N ALA A 145 7.94 2.77 13.81
CA ALA A 145 7.22 1.97 14.80
C ALA A 145 6.14 2.78 15.54
N ASP A 146 6.40 4.05 15.79
CA ASP A 146 5.54 4.94 16.59
C ASP A 146 4.65 5.87 15.75
N ARG A 147 4.83 5.94 14.43
CA ARG A 147 4.08 6.82 13.53
C ARG A 147 3.88 6.15 12.17
N GLN A 148 2.65 5.73 11.89
CA GLN A 148 2.30 4.96 10.70
C GLN A 148 0.99 5.46 10.11
N ILE A 149 0.81 5.17 8.83
CA ILE A 149 -0.49 5.28 8.18
C ILE A 149 -1.45 4.32 8.91
N ASP A 150 -2.64 4.80 9.22
CA ASP A 150 -3.74 3.97 9.71
C ASP A 150 -4.98 4.25 8.87
N ASN A 151 -5.15 3.45 7.81
CA ASN A 151 -6.28 3.57 6.91
C ASN A 151 -7.62 3.11 7.52
N LEU A 152 -7.62 2.56 8.73
CA LEU A 152 -8.82 2.13 9.46
C LEU A 152 -9.30 3.16 10.49
N ALA A 153 -8.41 4.05 10.94
CA ALA A 153 -8.63 4.94 12.08
C ALA A 153 -9.97 5.71 12.01
N ASP A 154 -10.24 6.38 10.89
CA ASP A 154 -11.46 7.19 10.73
C ASP A 154 -12.73 6.36 10.93
N LEU A 155 -12.78 5.16 10.35
CA LEU A 155 -13.92 4.26 10.45
C LEU A 155 -14.14 3.78 11.88
N VAL A 156 -13.10 3.26 12.55
CA VAL A 156 -13.27 2.69 13.91
C VAL A 156 -13.55 3.77 14.96
N ASN A 157 -12.95 4.95 14.82
CA ASN A 157 -13.23 6.09 15.68
C ASN A 157 -14.69 6.54 15.56
N ASN A 158 -15.23 6.61 14.34
CA ASN A 158 -16.64 6.96 14.12
C ASN A 158 -17.62 5.83 14.47
N ALA A 159 -17.16 4.57 14.46
CA ALA A 159 -17.93 3.44 14.99
C ALA A 159 -17.92 3.37 16.53
N GLY A 160 -17.21 4.27 17.21
CA GLY A 160 -17.14 4.34 18.67
C GLY A 160 -16.33 3.22 19.31
N VAL A 161 -15.39 2.62 18.58
CA VAL A 161 -14.55 1.51 19.06
C VAL A 161 -13.09 1.83 18.86
N THR A 162 -12.30 1.75 19.94
CA THR A 162 -10.84 1.80 19.82
C THR A 162 -10.31 0.42 19.45
N VAL A 163 -9.64 0.29 18.31
CA VAL A 163 -8.93 -0.92 17.91
C VAL A 163 -7.44 -0.69 18.05
N THR A 164 -6.71 -1.62 18.65
CA THR A 164 -5.24 -1.52 18.72
C THR A 164 -4.67 -1.76 17.33
N MET A 165 -4.04 -0.75 16.75
CA MET A 165 -3.22 -0.90 15.55
C MET A 165 -1.78 -1.19 15.95
N ARG A 166 -1.15 -2.20 15.32
CA ARG A 166 0.26 -2.53 15.57
C ARG A 166 0.93 -2.92 14.25
N ASN A 167 1.79 -2.06 13.74
CA ASN A 167 2.52 -2.27 12.48
C ASN A 167 1.58 -2.64 11.31
N GLY A 168 0.47 -1.90 11.18
CA GLY A 168 -0.55 -2.13 10.13
C GLY A 168 -1.58 -3.24 10.44
N TYR A 169 -1.40 -4.01 11.51
CA TYR A 169 -2.35 -5.01 11.96
C TYR A 169 -3.39 -4.42 12.92
N ALA A 170 -4.66 -4.51 12.54
CA ALA A 170 -5.77 -4.26 13.44
C ALA A 170 -5.95 -5.46 14.38
N LEU A 171 -5.84 -5.24 15.70
CA LEU A 171 -5.91 -6.28 16.73
C LEU A 171 -7.09 -6.04 17.68
N PRO A 172 -8.35 -6.17 17.21
CA PRO A 172 -9.51 -6.04 18.08
C PRO A 172 -9.68 -7.28 18.95
N THR A 173 -10.19 -7.08 20.16
CA THR A 173 -10.74 -8.15 21.01
C THR A 173 -12.10 -8.60 20.49
N ASP A 174 -12.53 -9.80 20.88
CA ASP A 174 -13.88 -10.29 20.62
C ASP A 174 -14.98 -9.31 21.07
N GLN A 175 -14.75 -8.60 22.17
CA GLN A 175 -15.72 -7.63 22.67
C GLN A 175 -15.80 -6.40 21.76
N GLN A 176 -14.66 -5.88 21.30
CA GLN A 176 -14.61 -4.78 20.34
C GLN A 176 -15.25 -5.18 19.00
N LEU A 177 -14.99 -6.39 18.51
CA LEU A 177 -15.64 -6.93 17.30
C LEU A 177 -17.17 -7.03 17.46
N ARG A 178 -17.65 -7.56 18.58
CA ARG A 178 -19.10 -7.62 18.86
C ARG A 178 -19.73 -6.24 18.93
N THR A 179 -19.05 -5.27 19.54
CA THR A 179 -19.53 -3.88 19.57
C THR A 179 -19.60 -3.30 18.16
N LEU A 180 -18.55 -3.48 17.34
CA LEU A 180 -18.54 -3.03 15.94
C LEU A 180 -19.70 -3.64 15.13
N VAL A 181 -19.87 -4.96 15.19
CA VAL A 181 -20.96 -5.65 14.47
C VAL A 181 -22.32 -5.14 14.92
N THR A 182 -22.55 -5.05 16.23
CA THR A 182 -23.83 -4.55 16.78
C THR A 182 -24.11 -3.11 16.32
N HIS A 183 -23.10 -2.25 16.31
CA HIS A 183 -23.23 -0.89 15.83
C HIS A 183 -23.58 -0.87 14.33
N ILE A 184 -22.79 -1.54 13.49
CA ILE A 184 -23.01 -1.59 12.02
C ILE A 184 -24.39 -2.16 11.68
N ASP A 185 -24.86 -3.18 12.39
CA ASP A 185 -26.18 -3.79 12.18
C ASP A 185 -27.34 -2.87 12.58
N SER A 186 -27.09 -1.93 13.51
CA SER A 186 -28.08 -0.93 13.93
C SER A 186 -28.26 0.23 12.96
N LEU A 187 -27.30 0.42 12.05
CA LEU A 187 -27.32 1.51 11.06
C LEU A 187 -28.21 1.16 9.87
N ASP A 188 -28.89 2.17 9.33
CA ASP A 188 -29.58 2.05 8.04
C ASP A 188 -28.59 2.02 6.86
N ALA A 189 -29.10 1.91 5.63
CA ALA A 189 -28.26 1.80 4.44
C ALA A 189 -27.39 3.05 4.20
N ASP A 190 -27.94 4.24 4.43
CA ASP A 190 -27.24 5.50 4.19
C ASP A 190 -26.18 5.73 5.25
N GLN A 191 -26.50 5.46 6.52
CA GLN A 191 -25.58 5.52 7.63
C GLN A 191 -24.43 4.52 7.48
N ARG A 192 -24.71 3.28 7.06
CA ARG A 192 -23.65 2.30 6.75
C ARG A 192 -22.75 2.75 5.62
N ASN A 193 -23.32 3.36 4.57
CA ASN A 193 -22.54 3.89 3.47
C ASN A 193 -21.63 5.04 3.93
N ILE A 194 -22.13 5.96 4.77
CA ILE A 194 -21.34 7.05 5.37
C ILE A 194 -20.20 6.49 6.24
N LEU A 195 -20.48 5.52 7.11
CA LEU A 195 -19.44 4.91 7.94
C LEU A 195 -18.39 4.19 7.09
N GLY A 196 -18.84 3.42 6.10
CA GLY A 196 -17.95 2.71 5.17
C GLY A 196 -17.11 3.65 4.32
N SER A 197 -17.64 4.83 3.95
CA SER A 197 -16.93 5.80 3.11
C SER A 197 -15.72 6.44 3.82
N LEU A 198 -15.63 6.30 5.14
CA LEU A 198 -14.49 6.77 5.95
C LEU A 198 -13.28 5.83 5.86
N LEU A 199 -13.45 4.60 5.38
CA LEU A 199 -12.31 3.71 5.13
C LEU A 199 -11.37 4.37 4.13
N ARG A 200 -10.07 4.35 4.42
CA ARG A 200 -9.04 4.86 3.51
C ARG A 200 -8.38 3.71 2.78
N VAL A 201 -7.79 4.00 1.63
CA VAL A 201 -7.03 3.03 0.84
C VAL A 201 -5.73 3.67 0.39
N GLY A 202 -4.61 2.94 0.46
CA GLY A 202 -3.37 3.37 -0.16
C GLY A 202 -3.43 3.18 -1.67
N ILE A 203 -3.02 4.19 -2.44
CA ILE A 203 -2.89 4.12 -3.89
C ILE A 203 -1.51 4.63 -4.28
N GLN A 204 -0.76 3.82 -5.01
CA GLN A 204 0.49 4.18 -5.66
C GLN A 204 0.26 4.34 -7.16
N TRP A 205 0.04 5.58 -7.59
CA TRP A 205 -0.23 5.93 -8.98
C TRP A 205 1.01 5.82 -9.86
N ASN A 206 0.89 5.14 -11.00
CA ASN A 206 1.93 5.07 -12.03
C ASN A 206 3.30 4.58 -11.51
N ALA A 207 3.30 3.60 -10.61
CA ALA A 207 4.52 2.96 -10.16
C ALA A 207 5.15 2.13 -11.30
N GLU A 208 6.47 2.25 -11.48
CA GLU A 208 7.20 1.39 -12.41
C GLU A 208 7.11 -0.07 -11.99
N VAL A 209 6.86 -0.94 -12.97
CA VAL A 209 7.10 -2.37 -12.78
C VAL A 209 8.59 -2.61 -12.85
N THR A 210 9.24 -2.71 -11.69
CA THR A 210 10.70 -2.77 -11.56
C THR A 210 11.28 -4.15 -11.88
N LEU A 211 10.42 -5.14 -12.11
CA LEU A 211 10.79 -6.47 -12.57
C LEU A 211 11.35 -6.40 -14.00
N GLY A 212 12.46 -7.10 -14.24
CA GLY A 212 13.26 -6.97 -15.46
C GLY A 212 12.46 -7.00 -16.76
N GLY A 213 12.66 -5.98 -17.61
CA GLY A 213 12.14 -5.92 -18.98
C GLY A 213 10.69 -5.46 -19.15
N ALA A 214 9.99 -5.05 -18.08
CA ALA A 214 8.59 -4.63 -18.17
C ALA A 214 8.42 -3.29 -18.91
N GLY A 215 9.22 -2.28 -18.57
CA GLY A 215 9.27 -0.99 -19.29
C GLY A 215 7.98 -0.17 -19.29
N HIS A 216 7.08 -0.41 -18.33
CA HIS A 216 5.81 0.29 -18.18
C HIS A 216 5.46 0.51 -16.71
N THR A 217 4.40 1.29 -16.48
CA THR A 217 3.87 1.57 -15.14
C THR A 217 2.51 0.93 -14.94
N VAL A 218 2.16 0.69 -13.69
CA VAL A 218 0.82 0.29 -13.24
C VAL A 218 0.41 1.15 -12.05
N THR A 219 -0.84 1.07 -11.64
CA THR A 219 -1.30 1.61 -10.34
C THR A 219 -1.54 0.45 -9.39
N GLN A 220 -1.08 0.57 -8.14
CA GLN A 220 -1.36 -0.38 -7.06
C GLN A 220 -2.23 0.29 -6.00
#